data_AF-A0AAV5M394-F1
#
_entry.id   AF-A0AAV5M394-F1
#
_cell.length_a   1.000
_cell.length_b   1.000
_cell.length_c   1.000
_cell.angle_alpha   90.00
_cell.angle_beta   90.00
_cell.angle_gamma   90.00
#
_symmetry.space_group_name_H-M   'P 1'
#
loop_
_entity.id
_entity.type
_entity.pdbx_description
1 polymer ?
#
loop_
_entity_poly.entity_id
_entity_poly.type
_entity_poly.pdbx_seq_one_letter_code
_entity_poly.pdbx_strand_id
1 'polypeptide(L)'
;MTTTTMTQLQTPLSSIAKAFEGLSEFLRCRRKDQELRLDTFCDACSLVSVLFSCLGLAFKFAELEYVAKVRDLVEASQGLKTLQNILDHDTANDTVKTPGSHSRNLRRVRQGLDLIRALFEEFLSN
;
A
#
# COMPACT_ATOMS: atom_id res chain seq x y z
N MET A 1 -25.64 11.37 -33.28
CA MET A 1 -24.36 11.53 -32.54
C MET A 1 -24.48 10.71 -31.26
N THR A 2 -23.91 9.51 -31.26
CA THR A 2 -23.94 8.57 -30.13
C THR A 2 -22.77 8.85 -29.20
N THR A 3 -23.03 9.47 -28.05
CA THR A 3 -22.09 9.55 -26.93
C THR A 3 -22.07 8.22 -26.20
N THR A 4 -21.17 7.32 -26.62
CA THR A 4 -20.79 6.15 -25.85
C THR A 4 -19.81 6.61 -24.77
N THR A 5 -20.31 6.87 -23.56
CA THR A 5 -19.47 6.87 -22.37
C THR A 5 -18.88 5.47 -22.23
N MET A 6 -17.62 5.29 -22.62
CA MET A 6 -16.86 4.11 -22.25
C MET A 6 -16.72 4.12 -20.73
N THR A 7 -17.57 3.34 -20.06
CA THR A 7 -17.26 2.80 -18.74
C THR A 7 -15.90 2.12 -18.89
N GLN A 8 -14.82 2.78 -18.46
CA GLN A 8 -13.51 2.13 -18.38
C GLN A 8 -13.71 0.84 -17.58
N LEU A 9 -13.45 -0.32 -18.20
CA LEU A 9 -13.32 -1.56 -17.44
C LEU A 9 -12.28 -1.30 -16.34
N GLN A 10 -12.70 -1.34 -15.08
CA GLN A 10 -11.77 -1.26 -13.96
C GLN A 10 -10.96 -2.55 -13.93
N THR A 11 -9.78 -2.49 -14.54
CA THR A 11 -8.77 -3.54 -14.43
C THR A 11 -8.03 -3.40 -13.10
N PRO A 12 -7.44 -4.48 -12.55
CA PRO A 12 -6.62 -4.37 -11.35
C PRO A 12 -5.51 -3.33 -11.48
N LEU A 13 -4.81 -3.29 -12.62
CA LEU A 13 -3.74 -2.31 -12.86
C LEU A 13 -4.25 -0.86 -12.90
N SER A 14 -5.37 -0.60 -13.56
CA SER A 14 -5.94 0.76 -13.59
C SER A 14 -6.48 1.22 -12.23
N SER A 15 -6.99 0.30 -11.40
CA SER A 15 -7.36 0.60 -10.02
C SER A 15 -6.14 0.92 -9.15
N ILE A 16 -5.06 0.14 -9.27
CA ILE A 16 -3.79 0.40 -8.57
C ILE A 16 -3.22 1.76 -8.98
N ALA A 17 -3.11 2.02 -10.28
CA ALA A 17 -2.58 3.28 -10.80
C ALA A 17 -3.37 4.49 -10.25
N LYS A 18 -4.70 4.47 -10.35
CA LYS A 18 -5.56 5.54 -9.81
C LYS A 18 -5.39 5.75 -8.31
N ALA A 19 -5.29 4.67 -7.53
CA ALA A 19 -5.11 4.76 -6.08
C ALA A 19 -3.76 5.42 -5.73
N PHE A 20 -2.67 5.00 -6.37
CA PHE A 20 -1.33 5.54 -6.10
C PHE A 20 -1.12 6.94 -6.70
N GLU A 21 -1.78 7.28 -7.81
CA GLU A 21 -1.87 8.65 -8.31
C GLU A 21 -2.53 9.57 -7.28
N GLY A 22 -3.68 9.19 -6.74
CA GLY A 22 -4.36 9.95 -5.69
C GLY A 22 -3.51 10.12 -4.42
N LEU A 23 -2.80 9.07 -4.01
CA LEU A 23 -1.82 9.17 -2.90
C LEU A 23 -0.68 10.14 -3.22
N SER A 24 -0.13 10.07 -4.44
CA SER A 24 0.96 10.95 -4.89
C SER A 24 0.52 12.41 -4.94
N GLU A 25 -0.65 12.70 -5.50
CA GLU A 25 -1.25 14.03 -5.53
C GLU A 25 -1.47 14.58 -4.12
N PHE A 26 -2.03 13.76 -3.23
CA PHE A 26 -2.16 14.13 -1.82
C PHE A 26 -0.80 14.48 -1.21
N LEU A 27 0.24 13.65 -1.40
CA LEU A 27 1.57 13.90 -0.84
C LEU A 27 2.25 15.15 -1.42
N ARG A 28 1.96 15.52 -2.66
CA ARG A 28 2.49 16.73 -3.32
C ARG A 28 1.78 18.00 -2.88
N CYS A 29 0.46 17.92 -2.68
CA CYS A 29 -0.39 19.05 -2.36
C CYS A 29 -0.63 19.24 -0.85
N ARG A 30 -0.26 18.25 -0.01
CA ARG A 30 -0.48 18.33 1.43
C ARG A 30 0.24 19.51 2.06
N ARG A 31 -0.45 20.15 3.00
CA ARG A 31 0.18 21.11 3.92
C ARG A 31 0.95 20.36 5.03
N LYS A 32 1.81 21.06 5.76
CA LYS A 32 2.65 20.45 6.82
C LYS A 32 1.84 19.80 7.95
N ASP A 33 0.62 20.27 8.17
CA ASP A 33 -0.34 19.76 9.17
C ASP A 33 -1.18 18.58 8.67
N GLN A 34 -1.09 18.22 7.38
CA GLN A 34 -1.86 17.15 6.79
C GLN A 34 -1.04 15.86 6.71
N GLU A 35 -1.42 14.91 7.56
CA GLU A 35 -0.83 13.58 7.59
C GLU A 35 -1.60 12.61 6.70
N LEU A 36 -0.89 11.62 6.15
CA LEU A 36 -1.51 10.58 5.34
C LEU A 36 -2.30 9.63 6.24
N ARG A 37 -3.60 9.50 5.96
CA ARG A 37 -4.49 8.57 6.66
C ARG A 37 -4.08 7.13 6.39
N LEU A 38 -4.06 6.34 7.45
CA LEU A 38 -3.61 4.96 7.43
C LEU A 38 -4.54 4.07 6.61
N ASP A 39 -5.86 4.20 6.79
CA ASP A 39 -6.84 3.43 6.04
C ASP A 39 -6.73 3.69 4.53
N THR A 40 -6.60 4.95 4.09
CA THR A 40 -6.39 5.31 2.68
C THR A 40 -5.12 4.69 2.11
N PHE A 41 -4.04 4.66 2.90
CA PHE A 41 -2.81 3.97 2.51
C PHE A 41 -3.02 2.44 2.41
N CYS A 42 -3.70 1.84 3.39
CA CYS A 42 -3.98 0.41 3.41
C CYS A 42 -4.90 -0.04 2.27
N ASP A 43 -5.89 0.76 1.89
CA ASP A 43 -6.78 0.50 0.77
C ASP A 43 -5.98 0.40 -0.53
N ALA A 44 -5.09 1.37 -0.78
CA ALA A 44 -4.19 1.33 -1.94
C ALA A 44 -3.25 0.12 -1.90
N CYS A 45 -2.65 -0.17 -0.75
CA CYS A 45 -1.76 -1.32 -0.59
C CYS A 45 -2.48 -2.66 -0.80
N SER A 46 -3.74 -2.77 -0.39
CA SER A 46 -4.55 -3.99 -0.55
C SER A 46 -4.73 -4.37 -2.01
N LEU A 47 -4.89 -3.37 -2.90
CA LEU A 47 -5.02 -3.57 -4.35
C LEU A 47 -3.78 -4.24 -4.96
N VAL A 48 -2.59 -4.01 -4.40
CA VAL A 48 -1.31 -4.55 -4.91
C VAL A 48 -1.18 -6.05 -4.67
N SER A 49 -1.94 -6.62 -3.73
CA SER A 49 -1.86 -8.04 -3.37
C SER A 49 -2.09 -8.97 -4.57
N VAL A 50 -2.94 -8.56 -5.51
CA VAL A 50 -3.20 -9.32 -6.75
C VAL A 50 -1.93 -9.52 -7.58
N LEU A 51 -1.00 -8.56 -7.57
CA LEU A 51 0.23 -8.64 -8.37
C LEU A 51 1.17 -9.73 -7.86
N PHE A 52 1.25 -9.93 -6.53
CA PHE A 52 2.01 -11.03 -5.95
C PHE A 52 1.46 -12.40 -6.37
N SER A 53 0.12 -12.54 -6.46
CA SER A 53 -0.50 -13.80 -6.91
C SER A 53 -0.19 -14.13 -8.37
N CYS A 54 0.05 -13.12 -9.21
CA CYS A 54 0.41 -13.30 -10.62
C CYS A 54 1.84 -13.81 -10.84
N LEU A 55 2.72 -13.72 -9.84
CA LEU A 55 4.12 -14.17 -9.93
C LEU A 55 4.28 -15.69 -9.73
N GLY A 56 3.17 -16.40 -9.50
CA GLY A 56 3.15 -17.87 -9.38
C GLY A 56 3.68 -18.39 -8.05
N LEU A 57 3.88 -19.71 -7.98
CA LEU A 57 4.14 -20.44 -6.72
C LEU A 57 5.41 -19.97 -6.00
N ALA A 58 6.43 -19.54 -6.75
CA ALA A 58 7.70 -19.06 -6.20
C ALA A 58 7.52 -17.83 -5.28
N PHE A 59 6.48 -17.05 -5.49
CA PHE A 59 6.18 -15.84 -4.72
C PHE A 59 5.03 -16.01 -3.74
N LYS A 60 4.52 -17.24 -3.53
CA LYS A 60 3.37 -17.47 -2.65
C LYS A 60 3.63 -17.03 -1.21
N PHE A 61 4.86 -17.23 -0.72
CA PHE A 61 5.25 -16.74 0.60
C PHE A 61 5.24 -15.20 0.68
N ALA A 62 5.73 -14.53 -0.37
CA ALA A 62 5.72 -13.06 -0.43
C ALA A 62 4.29 -12.50 -0.46
N GLU A 63 3.38 -13.15 -1.20
CA GLU A 63 1.96 -12.82 -1.19
C GLU A 63 1.36 -12.94 0.22
N LEU A 64 1.55 -14.08 0.88
CA LEU A 64 1.02 -14.33 2.23
C LEU A 64 1.57 -13.33 3.26
N GLU A 65 2.88 -13.10 3.25
CA GLU A 65 3.52 -12.14 4.15
C GLU A 65 3.00 -10.71 3.90
N TYR A 66 2.90 -10.29 2.64
CA TYR A 66 2.41 -8.96 2.29
C TYR A 66 0.97 -8.76 2.74
N VAL A 67 0.07 -9.69 2.39
CA VAL A 67 -1.35 -9.63 2.76
C VAL A 67 -1.53 -9.61 4.28
N ALA A 68 -0.80 -10.46 5.01
CA ALA A 68 -0.87 -10.48 6.46
C ALA A 68 -0.47 -9.13 7.09
N LYS A 69 0.56 -8.46 6.53
CA LYS A 69 1.02 -7.16 7.06
C LYS A 69 0.06 -6.03 6.70
N VAL A 70 -0.50 -6.03 5.50
CA VAL A 70 -1.53 -5.05 5.12
C VAL A 70 -2.76 -5.21 6.02
N ARG A 71 -3.21 -6.44 6.29
CA ARG A 71 -4.35 -6.71 7.17
C ARG A 71 -4.12 -6.18 8.60
N ASP A 72 -2.96 -6.42 9.17
CA ASP A 72 -2.59 -5.87 10.50
C ASP A 72 -2.72 -4.33 10.53
N LEU A 73 -2.26 -3.65 9.48
CA LEU A 73 -2.36 -2.19 9.38
C LEU A 73 -3.81 -1.71 9.14
N VAL A 74 -4.63 -2.47 8.43
CA VAL A 74 -6.08 -2.20 8.30
C VAL A 74 -6.75 -2.28 9.67
N GLU A 75 -6.45 -3.32 10.45
CA GLU A 75 -6.97 -3.46 11.82
C GLU A 75 -6.48 -2.30 12.71
N ALA A 76 -5.20 -1.94 12.62
CA ALA A 76 -4.65 -0.79 13.34
C ALA A 76 -5.30 0.55 12.96
N SER A 77 -5.76 0.71 11.72
CA SER A 77 -6.41 1.95 11.23
C SER A 77 -7.70 2.34 11.94
N GLN A 78 -8.32 1.37 12.65
CA GLN A 78 -9.49 1.62 13.47
C GLN A 78 -9.15 2.53 14.67
N GLY A 79 -7.97 2.37 15.26
CA GLY A 79 -7.47 3.15 16.40
C GLY A 79 -6.45 4.23 16.03
N LEU A 80 -5.52 3.93 15.14
CA LEU A 80 -4.42 4.81 14.72
C LEU A 80 -4.75 5.43 13.36
N LYS A 81 -4.99 6.75 13.32
CA LYS A 81 -5.61 7.37 12.14
C LYS A 81 -4.63 7.64 11.00
N THR A 82 -3.37 7.88 11.32
CA THR A 82 -2.35 8.29 10.33
C THR A 82 -1.14 7.37 10.38
N LEU A 83 -0.33 7.39 9.31
CA LEU A 83 0.96 6.70 9.31
C LEU A 83 1.88 7.20 10.44
N GLN A 84 1.81 8.50 10.77
CA GLN A 84 2.60 9.07 11.85
C GLN A 84 2.16 8.51 13.21
N ASN A 85 0.86 8.33 13.44
CA ASN A 85 0.36 7.74 14.70
C ASN A 85 0.89 6.32 14.94
N ILE A 86 1.10 5.50 13.90
CA ILE A 86 1.77 4.19 14.04
C ILE A 86 3.19 4.36 14.57
N LEU A 87 3.96 5.24 13.94
CA LEU A 87 5.36 5.44 14.28
C LEU A 87 5.50 6.00 15.70
N ASP A 88 4.65 6.96 16.07
CA ASP A 88 4.64 7.56 17.40
C ASP A 88 4.22 6.54 18.46
N HIS A 89 3.20 5.72 18.18
CA HIS A 89 2.75 4.66 19.07
C HIS A 89 3.88 3.66 19.38
N ASP A 90 4.55 3.14 18.36
CA ASP A 90 5.60 2.14 18.59
C ASP A 90 6.89 2.76 19.13
N THR A 91 7.16 4.04 18.85
CA THR A 91 8.28 4.77 19.44
C THR A 91 8.06 5.01 20.93
N ALA A 92 6.85 5.43 21.32
CA ALA A 92 6.50 5.66 22.72
C ALA A 92 6.56 4.38 23.57
N ASN A 93 6.34 3.21 22.94
CA ASN A 93 6.37 1.91 23.61
C ASN A 93 7.69 1.14 23.43
N ASP A 94 8.69 1.72 22.74
CA ASP A 94 9.96 1.06 22.39
C ASP A 94 9.78 -0.29 21.64
N THR A 95 8.74 -0.39 20.80
CA THR A 95 8.38 -1.62 20.05
C THR A 95 8.68 -1.54 18.55
N VAL A 96 9.28 -0.44 18.06
CA VAL A 96 9.48 -0.18 16.61
C VAL A 96 10.07 -1.36 15.84
N LYS A 97 11.01 -2.10 16.44
CA LYS A 97 11.70 -3.24 15.79
C LYS A 97 11.12 -4.61 16.16
N THR A 98 10.22 -4.65 17.14
CA THR A 98 9.63 -5.88 17.67
C THR A 98 8.88 -6.64 16.57
N PRO A 99 9.01 -7.98 16.48
CA PRO A 99 8.20 -8.77 15.56
C PRO A 99 6.71 -8.50 15.77
N GLY A 100 6.01 -8.14 14.70
CA GLY A 100 4.56 -7.87 14.74
C GLY A 100 4.18 -6.42 15.06
N SER A 101 5.13 -5.53 15.40
CA SER A 101 4.79 -4.10 15.57
C SER A 101 4.30 -3.48 14.26
N HIS A 102 3.41 -2.50 14.37
CA HIS A 102 2.80 -1.84 13.21
C HIS A 102 3.86 -1.12 12.37
N SER A 103 4.87 -0.51 12.99
CA SER A 103 6.01 0.14 12.30
C SER A 103 6.83 -0.87 11.49
N ARG A 104 7.07 -2.05 12.05
CA ARG A 104 7.78 -3.11 11.33
C ARG A 104 6.93 -3.69 10.20
N ASN A 105 5.63 -3.89 10.41
CA ASN A 105 4.70 -4.33 9.37
C ASN A 105 4.59 -3.29 8.25
N LEU A 106 4.50 -2.00 8.58
CA LEU A 106 4.53 -0.90 7.63
C LEU A 106 5.81 -0.91 6.78
N ARG A 107 6.98 -1.13 7.40
CA ARG A 107 8.24 -1.29 6.66
C ARG A 107 8.18 -2.47 5.69
N ARG A 108 7.58 -3.60 6.08
CA ARG A 108 7.43 -4.78 5.21
C ARG A 108 6.48 -4.54 4.05
N VAL A 109 5.37 -3.83 4.27
CA VAL A 109 4.46 -3.40 3.19
C VAL A 109 5.20 -2.49 2.22
N ARG A 110 5.95 -1.49 2.71
CA ARG A 110 6.77 -0.61 1.85
C ARG A 110 7.76 -1.39 0.99
N GLN A 111 8.45 -2.39 1.56
CA GLN A 111 9.37 -3.24 0.81
C GLN A 111 8.65 -4.06 -0.28
N GLY A 112 7.41 -4.50 -0.03
CA GLY A 112 6.59 -5.16 -1.04
C GLY A 112 6.23 -4.21 -2.20
N LEU A 113 5.88 -2.96 -1.90
CA LEU A 113 5.65 -1.94 -2.93
C LEU A 113 6.91 -1.66 -3.75
N ASP A 114 8.07 -1.56 -3.09
CA ASP A 114 9.36 -1.34 -3.76
C ASP A 114 9.70 -2.49 -4.74
N LEU A 115 9.41 -3.74 -4.36
CA LEU A 115 9.58 -4.90 -5.24
C LEU A 115 8.69 -4.81 -6.48
N ILE A 116 7.40 -4.49 -6.31
CA ILE A 116 6.47 -4.35 -7.44
C ILE A 116 6.88 -3.20 -8.35
N ARG A 117 7.33 -2.07 -7.78
CA ARG A 117 7.88 -0.95 -8.55
C ARG A 117 9.06 -1.40 -9.41
N ALA A 118 10.04 -2.09 -8.80
CA ALA A 118 11.20 -2.59 -9.53
C ALA A 118 10.81 -3.56 -10.66
N LEU A 119 9.83 -4.45 -10.44
CA LEU A 119 9.33 -5.35 -11.50
C LEU A 119 8.72 -4.59 -12.67
N PHE A 120 7.93 -3.55 -12.41
CA PHE A 120 7.40 -2.70 -13.49
C PHE A 120 8.47 -1.90 -14.20
N GLU A 121 9.47 -1.38 -13.48
CA GLU A 121 10.62 -0.70 -14.08
C GLU A 121 11.39 -1.65 -15.02
N GLU A 122 11.62 -2.90 -14.62
CA GLU A 122 12.26 -3.91 -15.47
C GLU A 122 11.41 -4.29 -16.69
N PHE A 123 10.09 -4.41 -16.55
CA PHE A 123 9.20 -4.69 -17.70
C PHE A 123 9.16 -3.54 -18.71
N LEU A 124 9.33 -2.29 -18.27
CA LEU A 124 9.30 -1.10 -19.13
C LEU A 124 10.66 -0.73 -19.72
N SER A 125 11.75 -1.23 -19.13
CA SER A 125 13.12 -0.99 -19.61
C SER A 125 13.55 -1.94 -20.73
N ASN A 126 12.75 -2.99 -20.98
CA ASN A 126 12.90 -3.94 -22.08
C ASN A 126 11.92 -3.62 -23.22
#